data_AF-A0A532AGK9-F1
#
_entry.id   AF-A0A532AGK9-F1
#
_cell.length_a   1.000
_cell.length_b   1.000
_cell.length_c   1.000
_cell.angle_alpha   90.00
_cell.angle_beta   90.00
_cell.angle_gamma   90.00
#
_symmetry.space_group_name_H-M   'P 1'
#
loop_
_entity.id
_entity.type
_entity.pdbx_description
1 polymer ?
#
loop_
_entity_poly.entity_id
_entity_poly.type
_entity_poly.pdbx_seq_one_letter_code
_entity_poly.pdbx_strand_id
1 'polypeptide(L)'
;DHVYKMDYELMLRQHVDAGADVTVGCLEVPRMEATGFGVMHVDTKDTIISFIEKPADPPGIPDKPDFALASMGIYVFKTKFLMEQL
;
A
#
# COMPACT_ATOMS: atom_id res chain seq x y z
N ASP A 1 1.24 17.19 1.28
CA ASP A 1 0.01 17.98 1.53
C ASP A 1 -0.97 17.27 2.47
N HIS A 2 -0.72 16.01 2.86
CA HIS A 2 -1.47 15.33 3.91
C HIS A 2 -0.99 15.68 5.34
N VAL A 3 -1.92 15.65 6.31
CA VAL A 3 -1.63 15.81 7.75
C VAL A 3 -1.93 14.49 8.46
N TYR A 4 -0.90 13.85 9.02
CA TYR A 4 -1.02 12.60 9.76
C TYR A 4 0.15 12.44 10.74
N LYS A 5 0.07 11.44 11.61
CA LYS A 5 1.16 11.00 12.49
C LYS A 5 1.31 9.50 12.35
N MET A 6 2.52 9.05 12.00
CA MET A 6 2.86 7.64 11.84
C MET A 6 4.29 7.42 12.30
N ASP A 7 4.54 6.29 12.98
CA ASP A 7 5.89 5.84 13.28
C ASP A 7 6.39 4.97 12.11
N TYR A 8 7.37 5.47 11.36
CA TYR A 8 7.92 4.77 10.21
C TYR A 8 8.87 3.64 10.57
N GLU A 9 9.33 3.55 11.83
CA GLU A 9 10.21 2.45 12.24
C GLU A 9 9.53 1.09 12.03
N LEU A 10 8.23 1.01 12.29
CA LEU A 10 7.44 -0.20 12.06
C LEU A 10 7.41 -0.59 10.58
N MET A 11 7.23 0.40 9.69
CA MET A 11 7.22 0.18 8.24
C MET A 11 8.60 -0.23 7.71
N LEU A 12 9.67 0.37 8.26
CA LEU A 12 11.05 0.00 7.93
C LEU A 12 11.38 -1.43 8.36
N ARG A 13 10.98 -1.83 9.57
CA ARG A 13 11.16 -3.21 10.06
C ARG A 13 10.44 -4.21 9.15
N GLN A 14 9.16 -3.97 8.84
CA GLN A 14 8.41 -4.82 7.92
C GLN A 14 9.07 -4.93 6.55
N HIS A 15 9.56 -3.82 5.99
CA HIS A 15 10.26 -3.83 4.70
C HIS A 15 11.49 -4.74 4.70
N VAL A 16 12.29 -4.67 5.77
CA VAL A 16 13.47 -5.52 5.93
C VAL A 16 13.07 -6.98 6.16
N ASP A 17 12.12 -7.25 7.05
CA ASP A 17 11.68 -8.60 7.43
C ASP A 17 11.02 -9.34 6.27
N ALA A 18 10.23 -8.64 5.45
CA ALA A 18 9.61 -9.21 4.25
C ALA A 18 10.60 -9.37 3.09
N GLY A 19 11.76 -8.72 3.15
CA GLY A 19 12.74 -8.71 2.05
C GLY A 19 12.22 -8.03 0.77
N ALA A 20 11.20 -7.17 0.88
CA ALA A 20 10.52 -6.56 -0.24
C ALA A 20 11.43 -5.59 -1.02
N ASP A 21 11.17 -5.43 -2.33
CA ASP A 21 11.82 -4.41 -3.15
C ASP A 21 11.25 -3.02 -2.84
N VAL A 22 9.93 -2.96 -2.61
CA VAL A 22 9.20 -1.76 -2.17
C VAL A 22 8.13 -2.14 -1.15
N THR A 23 7.92 -1.28 -0.16
CA THR A 23 6.78 -1.37 0.76
C THR A 23 5.97 -0.08 0.66
N VAL A 24 4.64 -0.21 0.54
CA VAL A 24 3.73 0.93 0.33
C VAL A 24 2.84 1.13 1.56
N GLY A 25 2.82 2.35 2.09
CA GLY A 25 1.92 2.72 3.18
C GLY A 25 0.50 2.81 2.66
N CYS A 26 -0.41 2.05 3.26
CA CYS A 26 -1.82 1.99 2.87
C CYS A 26 -2.75 2.31 4.04
N LEU A 27 -3.90 2.91 3.74
CA LEU A 27 -5.02 3.05 4.66
C LEU A 27 -6.10 2.02 4.30
N GLU A 28 -6.61 1.33 5.32
CA GLU A 28 -7.87 0.60 5.19
C GLU A 28 -9.03 1.61 5.17
N VAL A 29 -9.74 1.68 4.04
CA VAL A 29 -10.92 2.54 3.88
C VAL A 29 -12.09 1.74 3.32
N PRO A 30 -13.35 2.13 3.59
CA PRO A 30 -14.50 1.51 2.95
C PRO A 30 -14.35 1.53 1.42
N ARG A 31 -14.71 0.45 0.73
CA ARG A 31 -14.53 0.34 -0.74
C ARG A 31 -15.14 1.50 -1.52
N MET A 32 -16.27 2.04 -1.08
CA MET A 32 -16.90 3.18 -1.76
C MET A 32 -16.04 4.45 -1.70
N GLU A 33 -15.30 4.66 -0.61
CA GLU A 33 -14.40 5.80 -0.44
C GLU A 33 -13.08 5.60 -1.21
N ALA A 34 -12.66 4.35 -1.39
CA ALA A 34 -11.43 3.99 -2.11
C ALA A 34 -11.43 4.35 -3.61
N THR A 35 -12.60 4.63 -4.20
CA THR A 35 -12.76 4.97 -5.62
C THR A 35 -11.98 6.23 -6.04
N GLY A 36 -11.67 7.11 -5.09
CA GLY A 36 -10.88 8.32 -5.32
C GLY A 36 -9.36 8.14 -5.25
N PHE A 37 -8.88 6.94 -4.92
CA PHE A 37 -7.48 6.67 -4.58
C PHE A 37 -6.83 5.66 -5.54
N GLY A 38 -5.50 5.58 -5.49
CA GLY A 38 -4.77 4.43 -5.99
C GLY A 38 -4.92 3.26 -5.03
N VAL A 39 -5.52 2.16 -5.48
CA VAL A 39 -5.88 1.01 -4.64
C VAL A 39 -4.94 -0.16 -4.88
N MET A 40 -4.44 -0.74 -3.80
CA MET A 40 -3.63 -1.95 -3.81
C MET A 40 -4.53 -3.17 -3.71
N HIS A 41 -4.47 -4.04 -4.70
CA HIS A 41 -4.99 -5.40 -4.58
C HIS A 41 -3.88 -6.26 -3.98
N VAL A 42 -4.19 -6.98 -2.91
CA VAL A 42 -3.23 -7.79 -2.16
C VAL A 42 -3.68 -9.24 -2.06
N ASP A 43 -2.72 -10.14 -1.87
CA ASP A 43 -3.00 -11.51 -1.44
C ASP A 43 -3.17 -11.61 0.09
N THR A 44 -3.29 -12.83 0.61
CA THR A 44 -3.49 -13.10 2.05
C THR A 44 -2.25 -12.81 2.92
N LYS A 45 -1.13 -12.36 2.33
CA LYS A 45 0.11 -12.02 3.03
C LYS A 45 0.47 -10.55 2.85
N ASP A 46 -0.50 -9.72 2.47
CA ASP A 46 -0.31 -8.30 2.13
C ASP A 46 0.69 -8.07 0.98
N THR A 47 0.91 -9.07 0.13
CA THR A 47 1.74 -8.88 -1.08
C THR A 47 0.89 -8.25 -2.16
N ILE A 48 1.34 -7.09 -2.67
CA ILE A 48 0.64 -6.37 -3.73
C ILE A 48 0.71 -7.18 -5.03
N ILE A 49 -0.44 -7.60 -5.51
CA ILE A 49 -0.60 -8.35 -6.78
C ILE A 49 -0.96 -7.42 -7.94
N SER A 50 -1.68 -6.33 -7.68
CA SER A 50 -1.92 -5.29 -8.70
C SER A 50 -2.20 -3.93 -8.05
N PHE A 51 -1.90 -2.87 -8.80
CA PHE A 51 -2.25 -1.50 -8.43
C PHE A 51 -3.25 -0.94 -9.45
N ILE A 52 -4.32 -0.31 -8.95
CA ILE A 52 -5.38 0.23 -9.80
C ILE A 52 -5.66 1.67 -9.37
N GLU A 53 -5.45 2.63 -10.27
CA GLU A 53 -5.71 4.05 -10.01
C GLU A 53 -7.19 4.36 -10.17
N LYS A 54 -7.81 4.88 -9.12
CA LYS A 54 -9.23 5.31 -9.07
C LYS A 54 -10.21 4.28 -9.63
N PRO A 55 -10.23 3.04 -9.09
CA PRO A 55 -11.11 2.01 -9.60
C PRO A 55 -12.58 2.37 -9.35
N ALA A 56 -13.43 2.13 -10.34
CA ALA A 56 -14.89 2.23 -10.17
C ALA A 56 -15.42 1.16 -9.19
N ASP A 57 -14.78 -0.01 -9.15
CA ASP A 57 -15.05 -1.07 -8.19
C ASP A 57 -13.73 -1.52 -7.52
N PRO A 58 -13.36 -0.94 -6.36
CA PRO A 58 -12.09 -1.21 -5.71
C PRO A 58 -11.98 -2.66 -5.20
N PRO A 59 -10.83 -3.34 -5.39
CA PRO A 59 -10.64 -4.68 -4.85
C PRO A 59 -10.72 -4.68 -3.32
N GLY A 60 -11.44 -5.65 -2.77
CA GLY A 60 -11.52 -5.85 -1.33
C GLY A 60 -10.27 -6.52 -0.75
N ILE A 61 -10.02 -6.32 0.54
CA ILE A 61 -9.00 -7.06 1.27
C ILE A 61 -9.49 -8.52 1.47
N PRO A 62 -8.65 -9.56 1.29
CA PRO A 62 -9.08 -10.96 1.36
C PRO A 62 -9.94 -11.32 2.59
N ASP A 63 -9.57 -10.83 3.77
CA ASP A 63 -10.32 -11.07 5.02
C ASP A 63 -11.31 -9.95 5.40
N LYS A 64 -11.35 -8.85 4.63
CA LYS A 64 -12.24 -7.70 4.83
C LYS A 64 -12.77 -7.19 3.48
N PRO A 65 -13.71 -7.91 2.84
CA PRO A 65 -14.13 -7.63 1.46
C PRO A 65 -14.88 -6.31 1.27
N ASP A 66 -15.30 -5.64 2.35
CA ASP A 66 -15.94 -4.32 2.33
C ASP A 66 -14.94 -3.15 2.45
N PHE A 67 -13.67 -3.46 2.71
CA PHE A 67 -12.58 -2.50 2.85
C PHE A 67 -11.55 -2.71 1.73
N ALA A 68 -10.87 -1.63 1.36
CA ALA A 68 -9.78 -1.63 0.39
C ALA A 68 -8.54 -0.94 0.97
N LEU A 69 -7.36 -1.26 0.41
CA LEU A 69 -6.10 -0.63 0.76
C LEU A 69 -5.82 0.54 -0.17
N ALA A 70 -6.07 1.76 0.29
CA ALA A 70 -5.77 2.98 -0.43
C ALA A 70 -4.32 3.43 -0.17
N SER A 71 -3.56 3.68 -1.23
CA SER A 71 -2.18 4.18 -1.15
C SER A 71 -2.13 5.57 -0.50
N MET A 72 -1.20 5.74 0.45
CA MET A 72 -0.93 7.03 1.09
C MET A 72 0.11 7.88 0.33
N GLY A 73 0.71 7.32 -0.72
CA GLY A 73 1.88 7.92 -1.38
C GLY A 73 3.17 7.84 -0.56
N ILE A 74 3.27 6.87 0.35
CA ILE A 74 4.44 6.62 1.19
C ILE A 74 5.10 5.32 0.71
N TYR A 75 6.38 5.40 0.36
CA TYR A 75 7.12 4.27 -0.20
C TYR A 75 8.44 4.08 0.55
N VAL A 76 8.74 2.84 0.91
CA VAL A 76 10.04 2.44 1.47
C VAL A 76 10.74 1.55 0.46
N PHE A 77 11.98 1.89 0.17
CA PHE A 77 12.86 1.14 -0.73
C PHE A 77 14.22 0.93 -0.07
N LYS A 78 14.95 -0.09 -0.52
CA LYS A 78 16.41 -0.10 -0.41
C LYS A 78 16.97 1.02 -1.30
N THR A 79 17.80 1.89 -0.76
CA THR A 79 18.38 3.02 -1.51
C THR A 79 19.05 2.58 -2.82
N LYS A 80 19.81 1.47 -2.77
CA LYS A 80 20.46 0.91 -3.96
C LYS A 80 19.44 0.50 -5.04
N PHE A 81 18.39 -0.21 -4.64
CA PHE A 81 17.34 -0.65 -5.55
C PHE A 81 16.63 0.53 -6.22
N LEU A 82 16.27 1.56 -5.43
CA LEU A 82 15.62 2.76 -5.99
C LEU A 82 16.48 3.44 -7.05
N MET A 83 17.79 3.58 -6.81
CA MET A 83 18.70 4.24 -7.75
C MET A 83 18.92 3.42 -9.03
N GLU A 84 18.74 2.10 -8.99
CA GLU A 84 18.84 1.24 -10.18
C GLU A 84 17.58 1.30 -11.07
N GLN A 85 16.44 1.77 -10.54
CA GLN A 85 15.16 1.86 -11.25
C GLN A 85 14.79 3.27 -11.73
N LEU A 86 15.67 4.26 -11.50
CA LEU A 86 15.54 5.66 -11.95
C LEU A 86 16.42 5.92 -13.17
#